data_AF-M3CUP6-F1
#
_entry.id   AF-M3CUP6-F1
#
_cell.length_a   1.000
_cell.length_b   1.000
_cell.length_c   1.000
_cell.angle_alpha   90.00
_cell.angle_beta   90.00
_cell.angle_gamma   90.00
#
_symmetry.space_group_name_H-M   'P 1'
#
loop_
_entity.id
_entity.type
_entity.pdbx_description
1 polymer ?
#
loop_
_entity_poly.entity_id
_entity_poly.type
_entity_poly.pdbx_seq_one_letter_code
_entity_poly.pdbx_strand_id
1 'polypeptide(L)' 'MCIQVIERYSICKCLYYKHAVDPCPSTRQRGHVLREKTVLVGYACETHSRSRAIQAYLHSLPVQPDSGYSS' A
#
# COMPACT_ATOMS: atom_id res chain seq x y z
N MET A 1 2.20 11.69 -19.80
CA MET A 1 1.23 10.62 -19.44
C MET A 1 1.30 10.45 -17.94
N CYS A 2 0.16 10.34 -17.24
CA CYS A 2 0.20 10.02 -15.81
C CYS A 2 0.44 8.54 -15.62
N ILE A 3 1.32 8.22 -14.70
CA ILE A 3 1.73 6.86 -14.42
C ILE A 3 1.41 6.57 -12.97
N GLN A 4 0.85 5.40 -12.71
CA GLN A 4 0.74 4.87 -11.36
C GLN A 4 1.56 3.61 -11.26
N VAL A 5 2.58 3.64 -10.41
CA VAL A 5 3.38 2.46 -10.13
C VAL A 5 2.61 1.60 -9.13
N ILE A 6 2.38 0.35 -9.50
CA ILE A 6 1.76 -0.66 -8.63
C ILE A 6 2.80 -1.73 -8.38
N GLU A 7 3.18 -1.87 -7.13
CA GLU A 7 4.12 -2.87 -6.70
C GLU A 7 3.38 -4.11 -6.24
N ARG A 8 3.69 -5.26 -6.85
CA ARG A 8 3.03 -6.54 -6.57
C ARG A 8 4.04 -7.64 -6.30
N TYR A 9 3.70 -8.59 -5.46
CA TYR A 9 4.62 -9.67 -5.17
C TYR A 9 4.97 -10.56 -6.36
N SER A 10 6.22 -10.98 -6.51
CA SER A 10 6.60 -11.79 -7.68
C SER A 10 5.95 -13.18 -7.68
N ILE A 11 5.71 -13.79 -6.51
CA ILE A 11 5.15 -15.15 -6.45
C ILE A 11 3.62 -15.20 -6.38
N CYS A 12 2.95 -14.53 -5.43
CA CYS A 12 1.48 -14.51 -5.44
C CYS A 12 0.85 -13.28 -6.12
N LYS A 13 1.64 -12.33 -6.61
CA LYS A 13 1.15 -11.10 -7.25
C LYS A 13 0.29 -10.20 -6.36
N CYS A 14 0.18 -10.45 -5.05
CA CYS A 14 -0.59 -9.56 -4.17
C CYS A 14 0.01 -8.15 -4.14
N LEU A 15 -0.83 -7.16 -3.84
CA LEU A 15 -0.40 -5.78 -3.73
C LEU A 15 0.59 -5.65 -2.57
N TYR A 16 1.80 -5.22 -2.90
CA TYR A 16 2.77 -4.77 -1.91
C TYR A 16 2.48 -3.33 -1.56
N TYR A 17 2.43 -2.47 -2.58
CA TYR A 17 2.23 -1.06 -2.39
C TYR A 17 1.64 -0.40 -3.64
N LYS A 18 0.76 0.58 -3.43
CA LYS A 18 0.17 1.39 -4.51
C LYS A 18 0.65 2.82 -4.35
N HIS A 19 1.47 3.27 -5.29
CA HIS A 19 2.00 4.64 -5.26
C HIS A 19 0.93 5.65 -5.63
N ALA A 20 1.16 6.89 -5.20
CA ALA A 20 0.44 8.03 -5.74
C ALA A 20 0.63 8.12 -7.27
N VAL A 21 -0.34 8.74 -7.93
CA VAL A 21 -0.26 8.97 -9.38
C VAL A 21 0.77 10.07 -9.63
N ASP A 22 1.73 9.81 -10.52
CA ASP A 22 2.65 10.83 -11.00
C ASP A 22 1.93 11.73 -12.02
N PRO A 23 1.65 13.00 -11.67
CA PRO A 23 0.90 13.90 -12.53
C PRO A 23 1.75 14.35 -13.71
N CYS A 24 1.21 14.26 -14.92
CA CYS A 24 1.84 14.82 -16.10
C CYS A 24 1.27 16.22 -16.45
N PRO A 25 1.91 16.99 -17.34
CA PRO A 25 1.41 18.31 -17.74
C PRO A 25 -0.02 18.30 -18.30
N SER A 26 -0.46 17.17 -18.86
CA SER A 26 -1.81 16.97 -19.39
C SER A 26 -2.85 16.50 -18.36
N THR A 27 -2.52 16.44 -17.07
CA THR A 27 -3.44 15.91 -16.03
C THR A 27 -4.79 16.62 -16.01
N ARG A 28 -4.84 17.90 -16.43
CA ARG A 28 -6.07 18.70 -16.50
C ARG A 28 -6.78 18.66 -17.86
N GLN A 29 -6.27 17.88 -18.83
CA GLN A 29 -6.86 17.74 -20.16
C GLN A 29 -7.86 16.58 -20.19
N ARG A 30 -9.03 16.79 -20.80
CA ARG A 30 -10.03 15.72 -20.99
C ARG A 30 -9.49 14.64 -21.92
N GLY A 31 -9.79 13.38 -21.61
CA GLY A 31 -9.28 12.22 -22.38
C GLY A 31 -7.88 11.77 -21.99
N HIS A 32 -7.31 12.32 -20.91
CA HIS A 32 -6.05 11.87 -20.35
C HIS A 32 -6.18 10.45 -19.76
N VAL A 33 -5.34 9.52 -20.25
CA VAL A 33 -5.30 8.11 -19.80
C VAL A 33 -4.23 7.90 -18.74
N LEU A 34 -4.63 7.32 -17.60
CA LEU A 34 -3.73 6.84 -16.56
C LEU A 34 -3.14 5.49 -16.97
N ARG A 35 -1.82 5.36 -16.89
CA ARG A 35 -1.10 4.12 -17.18
C ARG A 35 -0.64 3.47 -15.88
N GLU A 36 -1.23 2.33 -15.56
CA GLU A 36 -0.71 1.51 -14.47
C GLU A 36 0.54 0.75 -14.94
N LYS A 37 1.63 0.90 -14.19
CA LYS A 37 2.85 0.14 -14.39
C LYS A 37 2.98 -0.83 -13.23
N THR A 38 2.65 -2.09 -13.49
CA THR A 38 2.88 -3.15 -12.51
C THR A 38 4.37 -3.48 -12.48
N VAL A 39 4.95 -3.35 -11.31
CA VAL A 39 6.31 -3.77 -11.01
C VAL A 39 6.20 -4.95 -10.07
N LEU A 40 6.79 -6.08 -10.45
CA LEU A 40 6.86 -7.23 -9.56
C LEU A 40 7.99 -6.99 -8.55
N VAL A 41 7.64 -6.95 -7.28
CA VAL A 41 8.54 -6.66 -6.16
C VAL A 41 8.49 -7.81 -5.15
N GLY A 42 9.62 -8.28 -4.64
CA GLY A 42 9.64 -9.33 -3.60
C GLY A 42 8.97 -10.65 -4.00
N TYR A 43 8.83 -11.62 -3.09
CA TYR A 43 8.18 -12.94 -3.28
C TYR A 43 7.01 -13.01 -2.27
N ALA A 44 5.79 -13.50 -2.59
CA ALA A 44 4.74 -13.59 -1.55
C ALA A 44 3.97 -14.89 -1.47
N CYS A 45 3.92 -15.33 -0.27
CA CYS A 45 4.38 -16.65 0.08
C CYS A 45 3.98 -16.81 1.53
N GLU A 46 4.31 -17.94 2.12
CA GLU A 46 4.01 -18.27 3.51
C GLU A 46 4.44 -17.20 4.55
N THR A 47 5.21 -16.21 4.12
CA THR A 47 5.78 -15.13 4.93
C THR A 47 5.09 -13.78 4.80
N HIS A 48 4.63 -13.38 3.60
CA HIS A 48 3.52 -12.39 3.54
C HIS A 48 2.26 -12.96 4.19
N SER A 49 2.25 -14.27 4.39
CA SER A 49 1.36 -15.05 5.25
C SER A 49 1.67 -15.02 6.77
N ARG A 50 2.89 -14.69 7.24
CA ARG A 50 3.21 -14.60 8.69
C ARG A 50 3.30 -13.16 9.22
N SER A 51 3.78 -12.20 8.43
CA SER A 51 3.96 -10.81 8.89
C SER A 51 2.66 -10.00 8.96
N ARG A 52 1.62 -10.41 8.22
CA ARG A 52 0.25 -9.97 8.50
C ARG A 52 -0.25 -10.44 9.88
N ALA A 53 0.23 -11.59 10.38
CA ALA A 53 -0.20 -12.11 11.68
C ALA A 53 0.44 -11.35 12.85
N ILE A 54 1.68 -10.87 12.71
CA ILE A 54 2.36 -10.11 13.77
C ILE A 54 1.87 -8.64 13.82
N GLN A 55 1.58 -8.01 12.67
CA GLN A 55 0.90 -6.70 12.66
C GLN A 55 -0.50 -6.75 13.29
N ALA A 56 -1.24 -7.87 13.15
CA ALA A 56 -2.52 -8.09 13.82
C ALA A 56 -2.36 -8.28 15.34
N TYR A 57 -1.29 -8.92 15.79
CA TYR A 57 -1.01 -9.16 17.20
C TYR A 57 -0.69 -7.88 17.99
N LEU A 58 0.03 -6.93 17.38
CA LEU A 58 0.38 -5.65 18.00
C LEU A 58 -0.78 -4.63 18.01
N HIS A 59 -1.75 -4.77 17.10
CA HIS A 59 -2.98 -3.94 17.06
C HIS A 59 -4.08 -4.43 18.04
N SER A 60 -3.96 -5.64 18.59
CA SER A 60 -4.86 -6.24 19.59
C SER A 60 -4.36 -6.16 21.03
N LEU A 61 -3.17 -5.59 21.26
CA LEU A 61 -2.71 -5.27 22.60
C LEU A 61 -3.67 -4.21 23.20
N PRO A 62 -4.14 -4.37 24.47
CA PRO A 62 -4.93 -3.34 25.10
C PRO A 62 -4.02 -2.12 25.30
N VAL A 63 -4.14 -1.14 24.39
CA VAL A 63 -3.75 0.23 24.69
C VAL A 63 -4.58 0.61 25.92
N GLN A 64 -3.95 0.62 27.08
CA GLN A 64 -4.54 1.27 28.25
C GLN A 64 -4.74 2.73 27.87
N PRO A 65 -5.98 3.25 27.91
CA PRO A 65 -6.20 4.67 27.69
C PRO A 65 -5.55 5.39 28.87
N ASP A 66 -4.45 6.09 28.60
CA ASP A 66 -3.77 6.90 29.61
C ASP A 66 -4.78 7.93 30.12
N SER A 67 -4.96 7.94 31.44
CA SER A 67 -6.06 8.62 32.12
C SER A 67 -6.10 10.10 31.76
N GLY A 68 -7.24 10.55 31.23
CA GLY A 68 -7.48 11.95 30.95
C GLY A 68 -7.50 12.79 32.23
N TYR A 69 -6.63 13.80 32.28
CA TYR A 69 -6.82 14.96 33.14
C TYR A 69 -7.04 16.17 32.24
N SER A 70 -8.28 16.64 32.21
CA SER A 70 -8.65 17.92 31.60
C SER A 70 -8.22 19.07 32.50
N SER A 71 -7.63 20.11 31.91
CA SER A 71 -7.60 21.48 32.43
C SER A 71 -7.58 22.44 31.24
#